data_AF-A0A5D2ESR4-F1
#
_entry.id   AF-A0A5D2ESR4-F1
#
_cell.length_a   1.000
_cell.length_b   1.000
_cell.length_c   1.000
_cell.angle_alpha   90.00
_cell.angle_beta   90.00
_cell.angle_gamma   90.00
#
_symmetry.space_group_name_H-M   'P 1'
#
loop_
_entity.id
_entity.type
_entity.pdbx_description
1 polymer ?
#
loop_
_entity_poly.entity_id
_entity_poly.type
_entity_poly.pdbx_seq_one_letter_code
_entity_poly.pdbx_strand_id
1 'polypeptide(L)'
;MLSLPSTSSYISRKKYDVFLSFRGEDTRKNFTDHLYAALKRNGIVTFRDDPKLEAGEEIASELLKAIQQSWCSVIVFSETYAFSSWCLEELAEIVKQHNNDGHKVFPIFYDVDPSDLRKQKGKVEEAFARHKERYKDGEML
;
A
#
# COMPACT_ATOMS: atom_id res chain seq x y z
N MET A 1 3.95 -29.78 42.02
CA MET A 1 3.57 -28.58 41.23
C MET A 1 4.41 -28.60 39.96
N LEU A 2 3.86 -29.11 38.84
CA LEU A 2 4.57 -29.13 37.56
C LEU A 2 4.39 -27.75 36.92
N SER A 3 5.48 -27.01 36.71
CA SER A 3 5.45 -25.72 36.03
C SER A 3 5.17 -25.90 34.55
N LEU A 4 4.10 -25.27 34.05
CA LEU A 4 3.79 -25.21 32.63
C LEU A 4 4.90 -24.42 31.89
N PRO A 5 5.39 -24.91 30.74
CA PRO A 5 6.32 -24.16 29.93
C PRO A 5 5.61 -22.94 29.34
N SER A 6 6.11 -21.73 29.63
CA SER A 6 5.64 -20.51 28.97
C SER A 6 6.01 -20.58 27.49
N THR A 7 5.02 -20.81 26.64
CA THR A 7 5.16 -20.66 25.20
C THR A 7 5.21 -19.16 24.91
N SER A 8 6.39 -18.57 24.96
CA SER A 8 6.61 -17.23 24.42
C SER A 8 6.47 -17.33 22.91
N SER A 9 5.25 -17.17 22.41
CA SER A 9 5.06 -16.87 20.99
C SER A 9 5.77 -15.54 20.76
N TYR A 10 6.90 -15.58 20.06
CA TYR A 10 7.52 -14.38 19.50
C TYR A 10 6.59 -13.88 18.39
N ILE A 11 5.43 -13.35 18.77
CA ILE A 11 4.64 -12.51 17.88
C ILE A 11 5.54 -11.31 17.63
N SER A 12 6.21 -11.32 16.47
CA SER A 12 6.90 -10.16 15.93
C SER A 12 5.96 -8.98 16.10
N ARG A 13 6.27 -8.08 17.04
CA ARG A 13 5.47 -6.88 17.26
C ARG A 13 5.62 -6.05 16.00
N LYS A 14 4.53 -5.97 15.22
CA LYS A 14 4.43 -5.05 14.09
C LYS A 14 4.75 -3.64 14.59
N LYS A 15 5.56 -2.90 13.83
CA LYS A 15 5.95 -1.52 14.14
C LYS A 15 4.78 -0.56 13.94
N TYR A 16 3.91 -0.87 12.99
CA TYR A 16 2.73 -0.08 12.63
C TYR A 16 1.47 -0.95 12.71
N ASP A 17 0.36 -0.32 13.04
CA ASP A 17 -0.96 -0.93 12.95
C ASP A 17 -1.43 -0.94 11.48
N VAL A 18 -1.20 0.17 10.77
CA VAL A 18 -1.70 0.39 9.40
C VAL A 18 -0.58 0.87 8.49
N PHE A 19 -0.44 0.26 7.32
CA PHE A 19 0.21 0.84 6.14
C PHE A 19 -0.86 1.50 5.27
N LEU A 20 -0.74 2.80 5.03
CA LEU A 20 -1.70 3.56 4.23
C LEU A 20 -1.10 3.86 2.85
N SER A 21 -1.55 3.11 1.83
CA SER A 21 -1.14 3.28 0.43
C SER A 21 -2.18 4.11 -0.32
N PHE A 22 -1.74 5.11 -1.08
CA PHE A 22 -2.62 6.01 -1.82
C PHE A 22 -1.84 6.78 -2.89
N ARG A 23 -2.56 7.29 -3.89
CA ARG A 23 -1.97 8.22 -4.85
C ARG A 23 -1.89 9.62 -4.25
N GLY A 24 -0.68 10.10 -3.99
CA GLY A 24 -0.44 11.44 -3.48
C GLY A 24 -0.91 12.58 -4.40
N GLU A 25 -0.93 12.32 -5.72
CA GLU A 25 -1.65 13.05 -6.77
C GLU A 25 -3.06 13.47 -6.33
N ASP A 26 -3.83 12.45 -5.96
CA ASP A 26 -5.29 12.53 -5.91
C ASP A 26 -5.79 12.91 -4.52
N THR A 27 -5.24 12.27 -3.48
CA THR A 27 -5.92 12.24 -2.16
C THR A 27 -5.12 12.82 -0.99
N ARG A 28 -3.86 13.22 -1.21
CA ARG A 28 -2.94 13.59 -0.12
C ARG A 28 -3.45 14.71 0.77
N LYS A 29 -3.97 15.78 0.17
CA LYS A 29 -4.34 17.03 0.88
C LYS A 29 -5.83 17.06 1.27
N ASN A 30 -6.56 15.97 1.06
CA ASN A 30 -8.00 15.89 1.26
C ASN A 30 -8.35 14.62 2.06
N PHE A 31 -9.07 13.67 1.47
CA PHE A 31 -9.51 12.41 2.05
C PHE A 31 -8.43 11.67 2.84
N THR A 32 -7.25 11.45 2.27
CA THR A 32 -6.20 10.67 2.93
C THR A 32 -5.60 11.40 4.12
N ASP A 33 -5.48 12.74 4.07
CA ASP A 33 -5.03 13.52 5.23
C ASP A 33 -6.02 13.41 6.39
N HIS A 34 -7.32 13.51 6.09
CA HIS A 34 -8.37 13.37 7.08
C HIS A 34 -8.43 11.95 7.67
N LEU A 35 -8.28 10.93 6.83
CA LEU A 35 -8.21 9.53 7.27
C LEU A 35 -7.00 9.32 8.19
N TYR A 36 -5.81 9.78 7.78
CA TYR A 36 -4.59 9.68 8.58
C TYR A 36 -4.72 10.42 9.92
N ALA A 37 -5.26 11.63 9.93
CA ALA A 37 -5.50 12.39 11.14
C ALA A 37 -6.51 11.69 12.07
N ALA A 38 -7.55 11.06 11.52
CA ALA A 38 -8.50 10.28 12.30
C ALA A 38 -7.88 9.03 12.93
N LEU A 39 -7.09 8.26 12.17
CA LEU A 39 -6.34 7.10 12.68
C LEU A 39 -5.42 7.53 13.84
N LYS A 40 -4.64 8.60 13.64
CA LYS A 40 -3.74 9.14 14.66
C LYS A 40 -4.46 9.60 15.92
N ARG A 41 -5.61 10.29 15.79
CA ARG A 41 -6.44 10.72 16.93
C ARG A 41 -6.96 9.53 17.76
N ASN A 42 -7.13 8.37 17.13
CA ASN A 42 -7.56 7.14 17.81
C ASN A 42 -6.38 6.27 18.28
N GLY A 43 -5.15 6.80 18.26
CA GLY A 43 -3.96 6.08 18.73
C GLY A 43 -3.47 4.97 17.79
N ILE A 44 -3.96 4.92 16.55
CA ILE A 44 -3.56 3.92 15.56
C ILE A 44 -2.26 4.37 14.89
N VAL A 45 -1.18 3.62 15.12
CA VAL A 45 0.15 3.90 14.60
C VAL A 45 0.19 3.59 13.11
N THR A 46 0.10 4.63 12.29
CA THR A 46 -0.05 4.50 10.84
C THR A 46 1.22 4.95 10.12
N PHE A 47 1.76 4.09 9.26
CA PHE A 47 2.73 4.47 8.24
C PHE A 47 1.96 5.06 7.05
N ARG A 48 2.25 6.29 6.67
CA ARG A 48 1.62 6.99 5.54
C ARG A 48 2.62 7.03 4.39
N ASP A 49 2.42 6.19 3.37
CA ASP A 49 3.25 6.24 2.18
C ASP A 49 3.08 7.58 1.47
N ASP A 50 4.15 8.16 0.93
CA ASP A 50 4.09 9.45 0.26
C ASP A 50 4.76 9.42 -1.11
N PRO A 51 4.07 8.93 -2.17
CA PRO A 51 4.70 8.60 -3.45
C PRO A 51 5.07 9.83 -4.31
N LYS A 52 5.11 11.04 -3.73
CA LYS A 52 5.76 12.22 -4.37
C LYS A 52 7.24 12.32 -3.99
N LEU A 53 7.67 11.54 -3.00
CA LEU A 53 9.08 11.27 -2.77
C LEU A 53 9.44 10.11 -3.71
N GLU A 54 9.44 10.37 -5.03
CA GLU A 54 10.12 9.50 -5.98
C GLU A 54 11.58 9.46 -5.53
N ALA A 55 11.94 8.38 -4.87
CA ALA A 55 13.21 8.25 -4.22
C ALA A 55 13.82 6.90 -4.58
N GLY A 56 15.15 6.89 -4.70
CA GLY A 56 15.91 5.74 -5.17
C GLY A 56 15.73 4.46 -4.35
N GLU A 57 16.43 3.40 -4.78
CA GLU A 57 16.28 2.02 -4.30
C GLU A 57 16.25 1.85 -2.77
N GLU A 58 16.97 2.68 -2.00
CA GLU A 58 16.96 2.62 -0.54
C GLU A 58 15.59 2.95 0.06
N ILE A 59 14.88 3.95 -0.48
CA ILE A 59 13.56 4.36 0.00
C ILE A 59 12.50 3.32 -0.39
N ALA A 60 12.68 2.63 -1.52
CA ALA A 60 11.88 1.45 -1.88
C ALA A 60 12.01 0.32 -0.87
N SER A 61 13.23 0.02 -0.45
CA SER A 61 13.48 -1.02 0.56
C SER A 61 12.78 -0.71 1.89
N GLU A 62 12.81 0.56 2.32
CA GLU A 62 12.14 0.98 3.55
C GLU A 62 10.61 0.90 3.47
N LEU A 63 10.04 1.25 2.32
CA LEU A 63 8.61 1.18 2.07
C LEU A 63 8.08 -0.26 2.07
N LEU A 64 8.77 -1.17 1.39
CA LEU A 64 8.42 -2.60 1.41
C LEU A 64 8.56 -3.19 2.83
N LYS A 65 9.58 -2.78 3.59
CA LYS A 65 9.72 -3.16 5.01
C LYS A 65 8.58 -2.60 5.86
N ALA A 66 8.10 -1.39 5.59
CA ALA A 66 6.97 -0.82 6.33
C ALA A 66 5.69 -1.64 6.12
N ILE A 67 5.46 -2.18 4.93
CA ILE A 67 4.35 -3.12 4.68
C ILE A 67 4.53 -4.37 5.57
N GLN A 68 5.72 -4.98 5.56
CA GLN A 68 6.06 -6.15 6.41
C GLN A 68 5.92 -5.89 7.90
N GLN A 69 6.19 -4.66 8.32
CA GLN A 69 6.11 -4.23 9.71
C GLN A 69 4.74 -3.67 10.09
N SER A 70 3.75 -3.72 9.19
CA SER A 70 2.37 -3.30 9.46
C SER A 70 1.47 -4.50 9.75
N TRP A 71 0.45 -4.30 10.59
CA TRP A 71 -0.56 -5.32 10.87
C TRP A 71 -1.58 -5.46 9.73
N CYS A 72 -1.98 -4.35 9.12
CA CYS A 72 -2.78 -4.34 7.89
C CYS A 72 -2.35 -3.24 6.92
N SER A 73 -2.86 -3.31 5.70
CA SER A 73 -2.80 -2.22 4.73
C SER A 73 -4.20 -1.69 4.44
N VAL A 74 -4.32 -0.36 4.42
CA VAL A 74 -5.46 0.35 3.84
C VAL A 74 -5.02 0.92 2.51
N ILE A 75 -5.76 0.62 1.44
CA ILE A 75 -5.42 1.06 0.07
C ILE A 75 -6.51 2.01 -0.40
N VAL A 76 -6.15 3.26 -0.70
CA VAL A 76 -7.06 4.25 -1.26
C VAL A 76 -6.89 4.23 -2.78
N PHE A 77 -7.70 3.42 -3.45
CA PHE A 77 -7.79 3.41 -4.90
C PHE A 77 -8.51 4.67 -5.38
N SER A 78 -7.79 5.53 -6.09
CA SER A 78 -8.29 6.76 -6.68
C SER A 78 -8.08 6.76 -8.20
N GLU A 79 -8.63 7.76 -8.89
CA GLU A 79 -8.69 7.81 -10.36
C GLU A 79 -7.35 7.55 -11.05
N THR A 80 -6.25 8.10 -10.52
CA THR A 80 -4.92 7.97 -11.14
C THR A 80 -3.99 7.03 -10.40
N TYR A 81 -4.50 6.23 -9.45
CA TYR A 81 -3.68 5.29 -8.66
C TYR A 81 -2.82 4.37 -9.54
N ALA A 82 -3.43 3.75 -10.56
CA ALA A 82 -2.73 2.82 -11.44
C ALA A 82 -1.69 3.48 -12.35
N PHE A 83 -1.69 4.81 -12.51
CA PHE A 83 -0.70 5.52 -13.33
C PHE A 83 0.67 5.63 -12.65
N SER A 84 0.76 5.40 -11.35
CA SER A 84 2.02 5.35 -10.61
C SER A 84 2.55 3.91 -10.56
N SER A 85 3.71 3.67 -11.18
CA SER A 85 4.41 2.38 -11.07
C SER A 85 4.67 2.03 -9.61
N TRP A 86 5.05 3.02 -8.80
CA TRP A 86 5.23 2.88 -7.36
C TRP A 86 3.99 2.34 -6.66
N CYS A 87 2.83 2.97 -6.84
CA CYS A 87 1.58 2.50 -6.24
C CYS A 87 1.23 1.06 -6.67
N LEU A 88 1.63 0.63 -7.87
CA LEU A 88 1.45 -0.75 -8.35
C LEU A 88 2.47 -1.72 -7.74
N GLU A 89 3.71 -1.32 -7.53
CA GLU A 89 4.74 -2.12 -6.83
C GLU A 89 4.36 -2.35 -5.36
N GLU A 90 3.88 -1.31 -4.68
CA GLU A 90 3.34 -1.42 -3.33
C GLU A 90 2.14 -2.38 -3.29
N LEU A 91 1.21 -2.22 -4.22
CA LEU A 91 0.05 -3.10 -4.32
C LEU A 91 0.48 -4.56 -4.51
N ALA A 92 1.49 -4.81 -5.35
CA ALA A 92 2.03 -6.14 -5.57
C ALA A 92 2.63 -6.76 -4.30
N GLU A 93 3.41 -5.98 -3.52
CA GLU A 93 3.96 -6.47 -2.24
C GLU A 93 2.87 -6.68 -1.19
N ILE A 94 1.88 -5.79 -1.09
CA ILE A 94 0.74 -5.96 -0.18
C ILE A 94 -0.02 -7.25 -0.50
N VAL A 95 -0.32 -7.50 -1.79
CA VAL A 95 -1.01 -8.72 -2.23
C VAL A 95 -0.16 -9.96 -1.95
N LYS A 96 1.16 -9.89 -2.17
CA LYS A 96 2.08 -10.98 -1.85
C LYS A 96 2.05 -11.33 -0.36
N GLN A 97 2.11 -10.34 0.53
CA GLN A 97 2.03 -10.59 1.97
C GLN A 97 0.64 -11.01 2.44
N HIS A 98 -0.42 -10.52 1.79
CA HIS A 98 -1.78 -10.99 2.04
C HIS A 98 -1.90 -12.49 1.80
N ASN A 99 -1.36 -12.96 0.67
CA ASN A 99 -1.42 -14.36 0.26
C ASN A 99 -0.51 -15.27 1.09
N ASN A 100 0.67 -14.78 1.49
CA ASN A 100 1.69 -15.62 2.14
C ASN A 100 1.65 -15.57 3.67
N ASP A 101 1.37 -14.40 4.25
CA ASP A 101 1.56 -14.14 5.68
C ASP A 101 0.26 -13.75 6.40
N GLY A 102 -0.88 -13.80 5.70
CA GLY A 102 -2.19 -13.47 6.23
C GLY A 102 -2.40 -11.98 6.53
N HIS A 103 -1.56 -11.12 5.94
CA HIS A 103 -1.63 -9.65 6.05
C HIS A 103 -3.03 -9.16 5.70
N LYS A 104 -3.64 -8.29 6.52
CA LYS A 104 -5.02 -7.83 6.28
C LYS A 104 -5.02 -6.66 5.30
N VAL A 105 -5.97 -6.66 4.36
CA VAL A 105 -6.09 -5.63 3.33
C VAL A 105 -7.50 -5.04 3.36
N PHE A 106 -7.57 -3.71 3.43
CA PHE A 106 -8.82 -2.95 3.47
C PHE A 106 -8.84 -1.94 2.30
N PRO A 107 -9.53 -2.27 1.20
CA PRO A 107 -9.63 -1.38 0.05
C PRO A 107 -10.67 -0.27 0.28
N ILE A 108 -10.33 0.96 -0.09
CA ILE A 108 -11.21 2.10 -0.20
C ILE A 108 -11.23 2.53 -1.67
N PHE A 109 -12.43 2.66 -2.24
CA PHE A 109 -12.63 3.11 -3.61
C PHE A 109 -13.07 4.57 -3.57
N TYR A 110 -12.13 5.48 -3.83
CA TYR A 110 -12.33 6.92 -3.77
C TYR A 110 -12.66 7.46 -5.17
N ASP A 111 -13.93 7.81 -5.40
CA ASP A 111 -14.45 8.33 -6.67
C ASP A 111 -14.13 7.43 -7.90
N VAL A 112 -14.03 6.12 -7.68
CA VAL A 112 -13.79 5.11 -8.72
C VAL A 112 -14.77 3.95 -8.61
N ASP A 113 -15.13 3.35 -9.74
CA ASP A 113 -15.89 2.10 -9.75
C ASP A 113 -14.94 0.92 -9.44
N PRO A 114 -15.19 0.12 -8.39
CA PRO A 114 -14.41 -1.10 -8.12
C PRO A 114 -14.32 -2.06 -9.33
N SER A 115 -15.30 -2.02 -10.22
CA SER A 115 -15.32 -2.83 -11.44
C SER A 115 -14.26 -2.41 -12.47
N ASP A 116 -13.83 -1.14 -12.47
CA ASP A 116 -12.76 -0.62 -13.34
C ASP A 116 -11.42 -1.24 -12.96
N LEU A 117 -11.12 -1.34 -11.66
CA LEU A 117 -9.94 -2.01 -11.12
C LEU A 117 -9.99 -3.51 -11.36
N ARG A 118 -11.11 -4.16 -11.00
CA ARG A 118 -11.26 -5.62 -11.11
C ARG A 118 -11.19 -6.11 -12.55
N LYS A 119 -11.79 -5.38 -13.49
CA LYS A 119 -11.82 -5.73 -14.92
C LYS A 119 -10.74 -5.05 -15.74
N GLN A 120 -9.91 -4.20 -15.12
CA GLN A 120 -8.85 -3.43 -15.76
C GLN A 120 -9.36 -2.67 -17.00
N LYS A 121 -10.41 -1.87 -16.81
CA LYS A 121 -11.06 -1.07 -17.88
C LYS A 121 -10.97 0.42 -17.57
N GLY A 122 -11.23 1.27 -18.57
CA GLY A 122 -11.25 2.72 -18.38
C GLY A 122 -9.87 3.29 -18.02
N LYS A 123 -9.78 4.09 -16.96
CA LYS A 123 -8.52 4.71 -16.53
C LYS A 123 -7.43 3.70 -16.15
N VAL A 124 -7.83 2.53 -15.64
CA VAL A 124 -6.90 1.46 -15.30
C VAL A 124 -6.27 0.88 -16.57
N GLU A 125 -7.07 0.63 -17.60
CA GLU A 125 -6.58 0.15 -18.91
C GLU A 125 -5.59 1.13 -19.54
N GLU A 126 -5.92 2.43 -19.53
CA GLU A 126 -5.06 3.51 -20.02
C GLU A 126 -3.71 3.53 -19.28
N ALA A 127 -3.74 3.39 -17.95
CA ALA A 127 -2.53 3.33 -17.14
C ALA A 127 -1.64 2.13 -17.51
N PHE A 128 -2.22 0.93 -17.65
CA PHE A 128 -1.46 -0.26 -18.05
C PHE A 128 -0.89 -0.16 -19.46
N ALA A 129 -1.61 0.46 -20.40
CA ALA A 129 -1.09 0.73 -21.75
C ALA A 129 0.15 1.65 -21.69
N ARG A 130 0.07 2.74 -20.92
CA ARG A 130 1.19 3.69 -20.73
C ARG A 130 2.41 3.03 -20.07
N HIS A 131 2.21 2.18 -19.07
CA HIS A 131 3.32 1.42 -18.47
C HIS A 131 3.99 0.51 -19.50
N LYS A 132 3.21 -0.21 -20.32
CA LYS A 132 3.76 -1.08 -21.37
C LYS A 132 4.60 -0.33 -22.40
N GLU A 133 4.22 0.90 -22.76
CA GLU A 133 5.02 1.73 -23.68
C GLU A 133 6.36 2.10 -23.05
N ARG A 134 6.37 2.56 -21.80
CA ARG A 134 7.60 2.87 -21.06
C ARG A 134 8.56 1.68 -20.94
N TYR A 135 8.04 0.49 -20.70
CA TYR A 135 8.85 -0.73 -20.64
C TYR A 135 9.37 -1.21 -22.01
N LYS A 136 8.74 -0.80 -23.12
CA LYS A 136 9.19 -1.15 -24.49
C LYS A 136 10.26 -0.19 -25.01
N ASP A 137 10.20 1.08 -24.59
CA ASP A 137 11.11 2.14 -25.07
C ASP A 137 12.46 2.20 -24.34
N GLY A 138 12.74 1.23 -23.47
CA GLY A 138 14.10 1.00 -22.97
C GLY A 138 14.50 1.85 -21.76
N GLU A 139 13.86 1.62 -20.61
CA GLU A 139 14.65 1.55 -19.38
C GLU A 139 15.44 0.23 -19.41
N MET A 140 16.50 0.23 -20.22
CA MET A 140 17.66 -0.60 -19.93
C MET A 140 18.31 0.02 -18.70
N LEU A 141 18.07 -0.59 -17.53
CA LEU A 141 18.95 -0.42 -16.37
C LEU A 141 20.40 -0.75 -16.76
#